data_AF-A0A377ZHW7-F1
#
_entry.id   AF-A0A377ZHW7-F1
#
_cell.length_a   1.000
_cell.length_b   1.000
_cell.length_c   1.000
_cell.angle_alpha   90.00
_cell.angle_beta   90.00
_cell.angle_gamma   90.00
#
_symmetry.space_group_name_H-M   'P 1'
#
loop_
_entity.id
_entity.type
_entity.pdbx_description
1 polymer ?
#
loop_
_entity_poly.entity_id
_entity_poly.type
_entity_poly.pdbx_seq_one_letter_code
_entity_poly.pdbx_strand_id
1 'polypeptide(L)' 'MVTPSYCLNLIEELERQMGGDARSCSLRVGVFGAEPWTLAMRAEIERRLGITRPGYLRFVGSHGTGRSDGVSGNR' A
#
# COMPACT_ATOMS: atom_id res chain seq x y z
N MET A 1 9.77 -2.07 -9.77
CA MET A 1 9.72 -2.16 -8.30
C MET A 1 9.67 -0.73 -7.81
N VAL A 2 8.62 -0.33 -7.08
CA VAL A 2 8.44 1.05 -6.60
C VAL A 2 8.48 1.05 -5.08
N THR A 3 8.81 2.18 -4.48
CA THR A 3 8.76 2.26 -3.03
C THR A 3 7.35 2.62 -2.54
N PRO A 4 6.90 2.10 -1.38
CA PRO A 4 5.56 2.34 -0.86
C PRO A 4 5.27 3.83 -0.61
N SER A 5 6.25 4.57 -0.09
CA SER A 5 6.14 6.00 0.18
C SER A 5 5.94 6.80 -1.11
N TYR A 6 6.73 6.51 -2.14
CA TYR A 6 6.59 7.14 -3.45
C TYR A 6 5.25 6.79 -4.12
N CYS A 7 4.76 5.56 -3.96
CA CYS A 7 3.45 5.19 -4.49
C CYS A 7 2.32 6.02 -3.89
N LEU A 8 2.35 6.32 -2.59
CA LEU A 8 1.34 7.18 -1.96
C LEU A 8 1.34 8.58 -2.57
N ASN A 9 2.53 9.15 -2.79
CA ASN A 9 2.67 10.44 -3.46
C ASN A 9 2.17 10.39 -4.93
N LEU A 10 2.42 9.29 -5.62
CA LEU A 10 1.92 9.08 -6.98
C LEU A 10 0.39 9.02 -7.01
N ILE A 11 -0.23 8.33 -6.04
CA ILE A 11 -1.69 8.23 -5.90
C ILE A 11 -2.29 9.62 -5.64
N GLU A 12 -1.65 10.45 -4.82
CA GLU A 12 -2.08 11.84 -4.60
C GLU A 12 -2.08 12.64 -5.89
N GLU A 13 -1.02 12.57 -6.67
CA GLU A 13 -0.96 13.29 -7.94
C GLU A 13 -1.97 12.73 -8.95
N LEU A 14 -2.17 11.42 -8.97
CA LEU A 14 -3.19 10.76 -9.79
C LEU A 14 -4.60 11.22 -9.42
N GLU A 15 -4.95 11.28 -8.13
CA GLU A 15 -6.22 11.85 -7.66
C GLU A 15 -6.35 13.31 -8.10
N ARG A 16 -5.29 14.12 -7.99
CA ARG A 16 -5.34 15.52 -8.45
C ARG A 16 -5.61 15.65 -9.94
N GLN A 17 -5.00 14.80 -10.77
CA GLN A 17 -5.16 14.86 -12.22
C GLN A 17 -6.47 14.22 -12.73
N MET A 18 -7.00 13.23 -12.01
CA MET A 18 -8.21 12.50 -12.39
C MET A 18 -9.49 12.99 -11.70
N GLY A 19 -9.44 14.11 -10.96
CA GLY A 19 -10.63 14.73 -10.36
C GLY A 19 -11.05 14.12 -9.01
N GLY A 20 -10.09 13.58 -8.26
CA GLY A 20 -10.24 13.14 -6.88
C GLY A 20 -10.33 11.63 -6.68
N ASP A 21 -10.30 10.83 -7.76
CA ASP A 21 -10.43 9.37 -7.64
C ASP A 21 -9.37 8.60 -8.45
N ALA A 22 -8.37 8.07 -7.74
CA ALA A 22 -7.35 7.19 -8.31
C ALA A 22 -7.83 5.75 -8.53
N ARG A 23 -9.05 5.37 -8.11
CA ARG A 23 -9.63 4.05 -8.39
C ARG A 23 -9.98 3.86 -9.86
N SER A 24 -10.13 4.96 -10.59
CA SER A 24 -10.27 4.98 -12.04
C SER A 24 -8.98 4.54 -12.77
N CYS A 25 -7.86 4.48 -12.05
CA CYS A 25 -6.60 4.00 -12.59
C CYS A 25 -6.71 2.52 -12.97
N SER A 26 -6.16 2.16 -14.14
CA SER A 26 -6.11 0.78 -14.65
C SER A 26 -5.10 -0.11 -13.91
N LEU A 27 -4.48 0.38 -12.82
CA LEU A 27 -3.48 -0.36 -12.06
C LEU A 27 -4.13 -1.57 -11.35
N ARG A 28 -3.68 -2.78 -11.69
CA ARG A 28 -4.18 -4.03 -11.09
C ARG A 28 -3.13 -4.81 -10.29
N VAL A 29 -1.86 -4.52 -10.51
CA VAL A 29 -0.72 -5.23 -9.91
C VAL A 29 0.35 -4.21 -9.56
N GLY A 30 0.89 -4.29 -8.35
CA GLY A 30 1.98 -3.43 -7.88
C GLY A 30 2.97 -4.20 -7.04
N VAL A 31 4.27 -4.02 -7.30
CA VAL A 31 5.35 -4.62 -6.51
C VAL A 31 6.10 -3.52 -5.76
N PHE A 32 5.91 -3.52 -4.44
CA PHE A 32 6.43 -2.53 -3.52
C PHE A 32 7.60 -3.09 -2.71
N GLY A 33 8.66 -2.32 -2.50
CA GLY A 33 9.79 -2.76 -1.69
C GLY A 33 10.89 -1.73 -1.61
N ALA A 34 12.10 -2.16 -1.22
CA ALA A 34 13.29 -1.32 -1.01
C ALA A 34 13.20 -0.32 0.16
N GLU A 35 12.11 -0.33 0.94
CA GLU A 35 11.92 0.51 2.14
C GLU A 35 11.18 -0.28 3.23
N PRO A 36 11.35 0.06 4.53
CA PRO A 36 10.47 -0.42 5.59
C PRO A 36 9.04 0.07 5.35
N TRP A 37 8.07 -0.83 5.40
CA TRP A 37 6.66 -0.53 5.18
C TRP A 37 5.79 -1.11 6.29
N THR A 38 4.61 -0.53 6.46
CA THR A 38 3.64 -0.95 7.49
C THR A 38 2.35 -1.47 6.89
N LEU A 39 1.59 -2.25 7.66
CA LEU A 39 0.25 -2.70 7.28
C LEU A 39 -0.69 -1.52 6.97
N ALA A 40 -0.54 -0.40 7.69
CA ALA A 40 -1.32 0.81 7.45
C ALA A 40 -1.04 1.42 6.07
N MET A 41 0.23 1.52 5.65
CA MET A 41 0.58 2.00 4.32
C MET A 41 0.00 1.10 3.23
N ARG A 42 0.07 -0.22 3.44
CA ARG A 42 -0.52 -1.18 2.52
C ARG A 42 -2.05 -0.99 2.39
N ALA A 43 -2.75 -0.94 3.52
CA ALA A 43 -4.20 -0.77 3.54
C ALA A 43 -4.62 0.54 2.86
N GLU A 44 -3.83 1.60 3.03
CA GLU A 44 -4.10 2.89 2.39
C GLU A 44 -3.93 2.84 0.87
N ILE A 45 -2.87 2.20 0.38
CA ILE A 45 -2.64 1.98 -1.06
C ILE A 45 -3.79 1.14 -1.66
N GLU A 46 -4.20 0.06 -0.99
CA GLU A 46 -5.32 -0.79 -1.43
C GLU A 46 -6.64 0.00 -1.50
N ARG A 47 -6.92 0.82 -0.48
CA ARG A 47 -8.15 1.64 -0.39
C ARG A 47 -8.24 2.75 -1.44
N ARG A 48 -7.13 3.46 -1.68
CA ARG A 48 -7.09 4.60 -2.60
C ARG A 48 -7.06 4.18 -4.07
N LEU A 49 -6.34 3.10 -4.39
CA LEU A 49 -6.34 2.54 -5.74
C LEU A 49 -7.57 1.66 -6.02
N GLY A 50 -8.38 1.34 -4.99
CA GLY A 50 -9.56 0.49 -5.16
C GLY A 50 -9.21 -0.95 -5.52
N ILE A 51 -7.96 -1.37 -5.28
CA ILE A 51 -7.50 -2.71 -5.58
C ILE A 51 -7.93 -3.62 -4.42
N THR A 52 -9.20 -4.01 -4.44
CA THR A 52 -9.67 -5.17 -3.68
C THR A 52 -9.31 -6.43 -4.46
N ARG A 53 -9.00 -7.54 -3.78
CA ARG A 53 -8.71 -8.84 -4.42
C ARG A 53 -9.73 -9.11 -5.54
N PRO A 54 -9.29 -9.19 -6.81
CA PRO A 54 -8.24 -10.10 -7.30
C PRO A 54 -6.91 -9.43 -7.74
N GLY A 55 -6.71 -8.14 -7.49
CA GLY A 55 -5.44 -7.49 -7.80
C GLY A 55 -4.31 -7.94 -6.87
N TYR A 56 -3.14 -8.26 -7.45
CA TYR A 56 -1.97 -8.71 -6.69
C TYR A 56 -1.09 -7.52 -6.33
N LEU A 57 -1.25 -6.97 -5.12
CA LEU A 57 -0.23 -6.13 -4.50
C LEU A 57 0.78 -7.01 -3.76
N ARG A 58 2.04 -6.98 -4.21
CA ARG A 58 3.14 -7.69 -3.57
C ARG A 58 4.07 -6.70 -2.89
N PHE A 59 4.25 -6.85 -1.59
CA PHE A 59 5.23 -6.09 -0.83
C PHE A 59 6.43 -6.98 -0.48
N VAL A 60 7.64 -6.51 -0.72
CA VAL A 60 8.90 -7.23 -0.60
C VAL A 60 9.83 -6.47 0.34
N GLY A 61 10.47 -7.17 1.28
CA GLY A 61 11.37 -6.58 2.27
C GLY A 61 10.78 -6.54 3.68
N SER A 62 11.58 -6.06 4.63
CA SER A 62 11.25 -6.06 6.06
C SER A 62 10.05 -5.16 6.36
N HIS A 63 9.01 -5.73 6.95
CA HIS A 63 7.97 -4.95 7.62
C HIS A 63 8.64 -4.10 8.69
N GLY A 64 8.43 -2.79 8.67
CA GLY A 64 8.92 -1.91 9.72
C GLY A 64 8.22 -2.30 11.02
N THR A 65 8.95 -2.93 11.94
CA THR A 65 8.46 -3.31 13.28
C THR A 65 8.26 -2.04 14.11
N GLY A 66 7.19 -1.30 13.84
CA GLY A 66 6.72 -0.19 14.66
C GLY A 66 5.62 -0.69 15.59
N ARG A 67 6.01 -0.96 16.85
CA ARG A 67 5.18 -1.45 17.97
C ARG A 67 4.73 -2.91 17.88
N SER A 68 5.15 -3.64 18.91
CA SER A 68 4.60 -4.90 19.40
C SER A 68 3.07 -4.91 19.44
N ASP A 69 2.45 -5.61 18.50
CA ASP A 69 1.13 -6.18 18.70
C ASP A 69 1.27 -7.24 19.80
N GLY A 70 0.99 -6.82 21.03
CA GLY A 70 0.90 -7.69 22.19
C GLY A 70 -0.26 -8.66 22.03
N VAL A 71 -0.03 -9.75 21.29
CA VAL A 71 -0.77 -11.00 21.47
C VAL A 71 0.11 -11.89 22.35
N SER A 72 0.11 -11.57 23.65
CA SER A 72 0.43 -12.53 24.70
C SER A 72 -0.89 -13.13 25.17
N GLY A 73 -1.03 -14.45 25.09
CA GLY A 73 -2.17 -15.14 25.69
C GLY A 73 -2.65 -16.38 24.95
N ASN A 74 -1.77 -17.33 24.63
CA ASN A 74 -2.16 -18.73 24.68
C ASN A 74 -1.02 -19.57 25.25
N ARG A 75 -0.87 -19.51 26.59
CA ARG A 75 -0.56 -20.66 27.43
C ARG A 75 -0.80 -20.31 28.89
#